data_AF-A0A1C0VJ84-F1
#
_entry.id   AF-A0A1C0VJ84-F1
#
_cell.length_a   1.000
_cell.length_b   1.000
_cell.length_c   1.000
_cell.angle_alpha   90.00
_cell.angle_beta   90.00
_cell.angle_gamma   90.00
#
_symmetry.space_group_name_H-M   'P 1'
#
loop_
_entity.id
_entity.type
_entity.pdbx_description
1 polymer ?
#
loop_
_entity_poly.entity_id
_entity_poly.type
_entity_poly.pdbx_seq_one_letter_code
_entity_poly.pdbx_strand_id
1 'polypeptide(L)' 'MLGLTLAETRVYQEAKAEGREEQKAEILKAAVPLLLKTGISIEQIAQQLKVDVESVRVAAQESP' A
#
# COMPACT_ATOMS: atom_id res chain seq x y z
N MET A 1 -16.79 19.68 30.05
CA MET A 1 -16.85 18.48 29.18
C MET A 1 -15.58 18.48 28.35
N LEU A 2 -14.83 17.37 28.33
CA LEU A 2 -13.65 17.23 27.46
C LEU A 2 -14.13 17.20 26.01
N GLY A 3 -13.97 18.32 25.30
CA GLY A 3 -14.35 18.49 23.89
C GLY A 3 -13.39 17.80 22.93
N LEU A 4 -13.09 16.51 23.17
CA LEU A 4 -12.27 15.71 22.28
C LEU A 4 -13.15 14.96 21.28
N THR A 5 -12.89 15.18 20.00
CA THR A 5 -13.52 14.44 18.92
C THR A 5 -12.82 13.10 18.72
N LEU A 6 -13.54 12.09 18.25
CA LEU A 6 -12.95 10.77 17.96
C LEU A 6 -11.74 10.87 17.03
N ALA A 7 -11.76 11.84 16.10
CA ALA A 7 -10.68 12.08 15.15
C ALA A 7 -9.35 12.51 15.78
N GLU A 8 -9.39 13.13 16.97
CA GLU A 8 -8.20 13.58 17.71
C GLU A 8 -7.61 12.47 18.57
N THR A 9 -8.34 11.37 18.76
CA THR A 9 -7.83 10.22 19.51
C THR A 9 -6.71 9.53 18.74
N ARG A 10 -5.66 9.11 19.45
CA ARG A 10 -4.56 8.34 18.84
C ARG A 10 -5.06 7.10 18.12
N VAL A 11 -6.02 6.39 18.74
CA VAL A 11 -6.64 5.19 18.20
C VAL A 11 -7.25 5.43 16.81
N TYR A 12 -7.98 6.53 16.60
CA TYR A 12 -8.53 6.85 15.29
C TYR A 12 -7.45 7.18 14.26
N GLN A 13 -6.41 7.92 14.66
CA GLN A 13 -5.31 8.28 13.75
C GLN A 13 -4.52 7.04 13.32
N GLU A 14 -4.27 6.12 14.24
CA GLU A 14 -3.62 4.82 14.00
C GLU A 14 -4.46 3.97 13.04
N ALA A 15 -5.75 3.77 13.33
CA ALA A 15 -6.65 3.01 12.46
C ALA A 15 -6.76 3.62 11.05
N LYS A 16 -6.78 4.96 10.94
CA LYS A 16 -6.79 5.66 9.65
C LYS A 16 -5.47 5.52 8.91
N ALA A 17 -4.34 5.39 9.61
CA ALA A 17 -3.04 5.15 8.99
C ALA A 17 -2.93 3.70 8.48
N GLU A 18 -3.34 2.74 9.31
CA GLU A 18 -3.41 1.32 8.96
C GLU A 18 -4.28 1.10 7.72
N GLY A 19 -5.50 1.65 7.68
CA GLY A 19 -6.37 1.53 6.51
C GLY A 19 -5.80 2.15 5.23
N ARG A 20 -4.91 3.15 5.31
CA ARG A 20 -4.20 3.67 4.13
C ARG A 20 -3.11 2.71 3.64
N GLU A 21 -2.40 2.06 4.56
CA GLU A 21 -1.38 1.07 4.21
C GLU A 21 -2.03 -0.20 3.62
N GLU A 22 -3.14 -0.67 4.19
CA GLU A 22 -3.92 -1.79 3.64
C GLU A 22 -4.41 -1.48 2.21
N GLN A 23 -5.02 -0.30 2.01
CA GLN A 23 -5.48 0.10 0.68
C GLN A 23 -4.34 0.16 -0.33
N LYS A 24 -3.16 0.64 0.08
CA LYS A 24 -1.97 0.69 -0.77
C LYS A 24 -1.48 -0.71 -1.12
N ALA A 25 -1.48 -1.64 -0.16
CA ALA A 25 -1.11 -3.04 -0.38
C ALA A 25 -2.05 -3.72 -1.39
N GLU A 26 -3.37 -3.53 -1.25
CA GLU A 26 -4.38 -4.07 -2.17
C GLU A 26 -4.20 -3.55 -3.60
N ILE A 27 -3.92 -2.25 -3.76
CA ILE A 27 -3.64 -1.65 -5.07
C ILE A 27 -2.38 -2.27 -5.69
N LEU A 28 -1.31 -2.43 -4.91
CA LEU A 28 -0.08 -3.06 -5.40
C LEU A 28 -0.34 -4.51 -5.81
N LYS A 29 -1.08 -5.28 -5.02
CA LYS A 29 -1.44 -6.68 -5.31
C LYS A 29 -2.19 -6.84 -6.63
N ALA A 30 -3.08 -5.89 -6.95
CA ALA A 30 -3.80 -5.90 -8.23
C ALA A 30 -2.94 -5.42 -9.40
N ALA A 31 -2.14 -4.36 -9.21
CA ALA A 31 -1.44 -3.68 -10.30
C ALA A 31 -0.09 -4.33 -10.66
N VAL A 32 0.69 -4.77 -9.67
CA VAL A 32 2.05 -5.28 -9.87
C VAL A 32 2.09 -6.47 -10.84
N PRO A 33 1.25 -7.52 -10.68
CA PRO A 33 1.24 -8.64 -11.63
C PRO A 33 0.93 -8.23 -13.07
N LEU A 34 0.05 -7.24 -13.26
CA LEU A 34 -0.30 -6.71 -14.58
C LEU A 34 0.87 -5.96 -15.22
N LEU A 35 1.55 -5.11 -14.45
CA LEU A 35 2.72 -4.36 -14.91
C LEU A 35 3.88 -5.30 -15.26
N LEU A 36 4.12 -6.34 -14.46
CA LEU A 36 5.12 -7.36 -14.77
C LEU A 36 4.81 -8.09 -16.09
N LYS A 37 3.53 -8.41 -16.36
CA LYS A 37 3.11 -9.02 -17.65
C LYS A 37 3.41 -8.14 -18.87
N THR A 38 3.52 -6.82 -18.69
CA THR A 38 3.92 -5.89 -19.77
C THR A 38 5.43 -5.81 -19.98
N GLY A 39 6.23 -6.56 -19.20
CA GLY A 39 7.70 -6.60 -19.30
C GLY A 39 8.42 -5.55 -18.46
N ILE A 40 7.73 -4.85 -17.56
CA ILE A 40 8.33 -3.85 -16.67
C ILE A 40 9.05 -4.53 -15.49
N SER A 41 10.20 -3.96 -15.11
CA SER A 41 10.96 -4.13 -13.86
C SER A 41 10.19 -4.25 -12.54
N ILE A 42 10.55 -5.13 -11.59
CA ILE A 42 10.18 -4.89 -10.17
C ILE A 42 10.75 -3.54 -9.70
N GLU A 43 12.01 -3.26 -10.03
CA GLU A 43 12.73 -2.04 -9.66
C GLU A 43 12.12 -0.81 -10.33
N GLN A 44 11.71 -0.94 -11.60
CA GLN A 44 11.06 0.15 -12.34
C GLN A 44 9.65 0.42 -11.80
N ILE A 45 8.88 -0.62 -11.44
CA ILE A 45 7.57 -0.47 -10.79
C ILE A 45 7.74 0.25 -9.45
N ALA A 46 8.69 -0.17 -8.62
CA ALA A 46 8.98 0.46 -7.33
C ALA A 46 9.32 1.95 -7.49
N GLN A 47 10.16 2.28 -8.47
CA GLN A 47 10.52 3.67 -8.79
C GLN A 47 9.32 4.49 -9.28
N GLN A 48 8.50 3.96 -10.19
CA GLN A 48 7.35 4.66 -10.77
C GLN A 48 6.23 4.87 -9.75
N LEU A 49 5.95 3.86 -8.94
CA LEU A 49 4.92 3.91 -7.90
C LEU A 49 5.42 4.57 -6.60
N LYS A 50 6.72 4.89 -6.52
CA LYS A 50 7.39 5.45 -5.33
C LYS A 50 7.13 4.62 -4.08
N VAL A 51 7.27 3.31 -4.22
CA VAL A 51 7.13 2.33 -3.15
C VAL A 51 8.43 1.57 -2.96
N ASP A 52 8.55 0.87 -1.85
CA ASP A 52 9.71 0.03 -1.61
C ASP A 52 9.73 -1.17 -2.57
N VAL A 53 10.93 -1.59 -2.97
CA VAL A 53 11.13 -2.74 -3.85
C VAL A 53 10.55 -4.02 -3.22
N GLU A 54 10.64 -4.15 -1.90
CA GLU A 54 10.09 -5.28 -1.18
C GLU A 54 8.56 -5.31 -1.23
N SER A 55 7.90 -4.14 -1.15
CA SER A 55 6.44 -4.06 -1.31
C SER A 55 5.98 -4.56 -2.69
N VAL A 56 6.75 -4.25 -3.74
CA VAL A 56 6.48 -4.75 -5.09
C VAL A 56 6.76 -6.25 -5.18
N ARG A 57 7.85 -6.72 -4.57
CA ARG A 57 8.22 -8.14 -4.53
C ARG A 57 7.17 -9.01 -3.83
N VAL A 58 6.61 -8.54 -2.72
CA VAL A 58 5.52 -9.21 -2.00
C VAL A 58 4.27 -9.24 -2.88
N ALA A 59 3.87 -8.09 -3.43
CA ALA A 59 2.69 -8.00 -4.32
C ALA A 59 2.81 -8.88 -5.58
N ALA A 60 4.03 -9.11 -6.08
CA ALA A 60 4.28 -10.02 -7.20
C ALA A 60 4.09 -11.50 -6.83
N GLN A 61 4.46 -11.87 -5.60
CA GLN A 61 4.39 -13.26 -5.10
C GLN A 61 2.97 -13.67 -4.68
N GLU A 62 2.14 -12.72 -4.26
CA GLU A 62 0.76 -12.97 -3.84
C GLU A 62 -0.24 -13.03 -5.01
N SER A 63 0.22 -13.34 -6.23
CA SER A 63 -0.70 -13.64 -7.34
C SER A 63 -1.51 -14.91 -7.01
N PRO A 64 -2.85 -14.91 -7.16
CA PRO A 64 -3.63 -16.14 -7.12
C PRO A 64 -3.27 -17.10 -8.27
#